data_AF-Q9WUP8-F1
#
_entry.id   AF-Q9WUP8-F1
#
_cell.length_a   1.000
_cell.length_b   1.000
_cell.length_c   1.000
_cell.angle_alpha   90.00
_cell.angle_beta   90.00
_cell.angle_gamma   90.00
#
_symmetry.space_group_name_H-M   'P 1'
#
loop_
_entity.id
_entity.type
_entity.pdbx_description
1 polymer ?
#
loop_
_entity_poly.entity_id
_entity_poly.type
_entity_poly.pdbx_seq_one_letter_code
_entity_poly.pdbx_strand_id
1 'polypeptide(L)'
;PELSAFLRNATIPHLVRKRDVPVVQPHRQSPARILNCTNIDCLQISCAVGRLGGGESAVLKVRSRLWAHTFLKRKNDHYALASLVSFEVKKMPYKEQPAKLPAGSTAVKTSVIWATPNVSFSIPLWVIMLAILLGLLVLAILTLALWKCGFFDRARPPQDD
;
A
#
# COMPACT_ATOMS: atom_id res chain seq x y z
N PRO A 1 29.03 -39.90 -26.07
CA PRO A 1 28.28 -39.84 -24.79
C PRO A 1 28.72 -38.61 -23.99
N GLU A 2 27.86 -38.03 -23.14
CA GLU A 2 28.14 -36.83 -22.33
C GLU A 2 27.89 -35.43 -22.97
N LEU A 3 26.72 -35.19 -23.57
CA LEU A 3 26.23 -33.81 -23.71
C LEU A 3 24.69 -33.64 -23.67
N SER A 4 23.98 -34.66 -23.18
CA SER A 4 22.50 -34.67 -23.14
C SER A 4 21.90 -34.35 -21.78
N ALA A 5 22.71 -34.08 -20.74
CA ALA A 5 22.23 -33.98 -19.36
C ALA A 5 21.77 -32.57 -18.92
N PHE A 6 21.95 -31.53 -19.74
CA PHE A 6 21.70 -30.14 -19.32
C PHE A 6 20.35 -29.54 -19.74
N LEU A 7 19.54 -30.23 -20.55
CA LEU A 7 18.19 -29.77 -20.89
C LEU A 7 17.16 -30.32 -19.90
N ARG A 8 17.35 -30.04 -18.60
CA ARG A 8 16.22 -30.11 -17.67
C ARG A 8 15.40 -28.83 -17.88
N ASN A 9 14.18 -29.01 -18.39
CA ASN A 9 13.12 -28.00 -18.40
C ASN A 9 12.91 -27.48 -16.98
N ALA A 10 13.66 -26.45 -16.60
CA ALA A 10 13.42 -25.69 -15.40
C ALA A 10 12.30 -24.70 -15.68
N THR A 11 11.06 -25.18 -15.60
CA THR A 11 9.90 -24.31 -15.41
C THR A 11 10.05 -23.68 -14.04
N ILE A 12 10.75 -22.54 -13.97
CA ILE A 12 10.84 -21.73 -12.76
C ILE A 12 9.42 -21.27 -12.43
N PRO A 13 8.80 -21.74 -11.34
CA PRO A 13 7.49 -21.23 -10.96
C PRO A 13 7.72 -19.80 -10.47
N HIS A 14 7.25 -18.80 -11.23
CA HIS A 14 7.21 -17.42 -10.77
C HIS A 14 6.22 -17.33 -9.60
N LEU A 15 6.72 -17.54 -8.39
CA LEU A 15 5.94 -17.40 -7.16
C LEU A 15 5.71 -15.91 -6.90
N VAL A 16 4.58 -15.39 -7.38
CA VAL A 16 4.17 -14.01 -7.11
C VAL A 16 3.73 -13.91 -5.64
N ARG A 17 4.69 -13.59 -4.75
CA ARG A 17 4.44 -13.32 -3.34
C ARG A 17 3.68 -12.01 -3.20
N LYS A 18 2.43 -12.07 -2.75
CA LYS A 18 1.70 -10.87 -2.32
C LYS A 18 2.44 -10.26 -1.14
N ARG A 19 2.72 -8.95 -1.21
CA ARG A 19 3.19 -8.18 -0.06
C ARG A 19 1.96 -7.72 0.70
N ASP A 20 1.81 -8.15 1.94
CA ASP A 20 0.82 -7.58 2.84
C ASP A 20 1.23 -6.13 3.16
N VAL A 21 0.31 -5.19 2.92
CA VAL A 21 0.55 -3.76 3.16
C VAL A 21 -0.05 -3.41 4.52
N PRO A 22 0.71 -2.79 5.44
CA PRO A 22 0.17 -2.29 6.70
C PRO A 22 -0.96 -1.29 6.42
N VAL A 23 -2.11 -1.47 7.08
CA VAL A 23 -3.27 -0.59 6.96
C VAL A 23 -2.93 0.74 7.64
N VAL A 24 -2.62 1.76 6.84
CA VAL A 24 -2.46 3.15 7.31
C VAL A 24 -3.85 3.76 7.48
N GLN A 25 -4.15 4.27 8.67
CA GLN A 25 -5.40 4.99 8.94
C GLN A 25 -5.42 6.33 8.17
N PRO A 26 -6.53 6.69 7.53
CA PRO A 26 -6.59 7.87 6.67
C PRO A 26 -6.66 9.15 7.52
N HIS A 27 -5.55 9.86 7.63
CA HIS A 27 -5.54 11.23 8.11
C HIS A 27 -5.79 12.18 6.94
N ARG A 28 -6.85 13.00 7.04
CA ARG A 28 -7.41 13.94 6.04
C ARG A 28 -7.95 13.30 4.75
N GLN A 29 -9.24 12.98 4.80
CA GLN A 29 -10.04 12.44 3.69
C GLN A 29 -10.21 13.48 2.59
N SER A 30 -9.37 13.45 1.56
CA SER A 30 -9.84 13.87 0.23
C SER A 30 -10.87 12.83 -0.25
N PRO A 31 -12.02 13.25 -0.82
CA PRO A 31 -13.06 12.31 -1.24
C PRO A 31 -12.49 11.39 -2.33
N ALA A 32 -12.50 10.09 -2.08
CA ALA A 32 -12.01 9.12 -3.04
C ALA A 32 -12.84 9.17 -4.33
N ARG A 33 -12.18 9.23 -5.48
CA ARG A 33 -12.86 9.20 -6.78
C ARG A 33 -13.38 7.78 -7.04
N ILE A 34 -14.69 7.66 -7.16
CA ILE A 34 -15.37 6.39 -7.38
C ILE A 34 -15.35 6.03 -8.88
N LEU A 35 -14.82 4.86 -9.20
CA LEU A 35 -14.76 4.30 -10.54
C LEU A 35 -15.74 3.11 -10.64
N ASN A 36 -16.83 3.31 -11.38
CA ASN A 36 -17.91 2.35 -11.60
C ASN A 36 -18.08 2.08 -13.09
N CYS A 37 -18.78 0.99 -13.45
CA CYS A 37 -19.10 0.65 -14.84
C CYS A 37 -19.93 1.67 -15.63
N THR A 38 -20.42 2.74 -14.98
CA THR A 38 -21.07 3.87 -15.65
C THR A 38 -20.08 4.92 -16.15
N ASN A 39 -18.88 4.98 -15.58
CA ASN A 39 -17.88 6.04 -15.82
C ASN A 39 -16.60 5.52 -16.50
N ILE A 40 -16.42 4.20 -16.57
CA ILE A 40 -15.24 3.54 -17.14
C ILE A 40 -15.67 2.32 -17.95
N ASP A 41 -14.80 1.87 -18.85
CA ASP A 41 -14.99 0.61 -19.56
C ASP A 41 -15.00 -0.56 -18.58
N CYS A 42 -16.01 -1.42 -18.70
CA CYS A 42 -16.20 -2.55 -17.79
C CYS A 42 -16.13 -3.91 -18.50
N LEU A 43 -15.53 -4.87 -17.81
CA LEU A 43 -15.55 -6.27 -18.17
C LEU A 43 -16.81 -6.92 -17.58
N GLN A 44 -17.68 -7.43 -18.45
CA GLN A 44 -18.87 -8.16 -18.03
C GLN A 44 -18.58 -9.66 -17.96
N ILE A 45 -18.88 -10.27 -16.81
CA ILE A 45 -18.71 -11.70 -16.56
C ILE A 45 -20.08 -12.29 -16.23
N SER A 46 -20.55 -13.19 -17.09
CA SER A 46 -21.84 -13.87 -16.94
C SER A 46 -21.61 -15.34 -16.58
N CYS A 47 -22.28 -15.83 -15.55
CA CYS A 47 -22.16 -17.22 -15.08
C CYS A 47 -23.55 -17.88 -15.06
N ALA A 48 -23.66 -19.08 -15.62
CA ALA A 48 -24.84 -19.92 -15.46
C ALA A 48 -24.61 -20.85 -14.28
N VAL A 49 -25.48 -20.78 -13.27
CA VAL A 49 -25.42 -21.63 -12.09
C VAL A 49 -26.51 -22.70 -12.19
N GLY A 50 -26.14 -23.94 -11.92
CA GLY A 50 -27.07 -25.07 -11.90
C GLY A 50 -28.02 -25.04 -10.70
N ARG A 51 -28.63 -26.19 -10.41
CA ARG A 51 -29.48 -26.36 -9.22
C ARG A 51 -28.62 -26.27 -7.96
N LEU A 52 -29.01 -25.41 -7.03
CA LEU A 52 -28.47 -25.36 -5.67
C LEU A 52 -29.48 -25.98 -4.70
N GLY A 53 -29.02 -26.95 -3.91
CA GLY A 53 -29.74 -27.50 -2.77
C GLY A 53 -29.76 -26.57 -1.55
N GLY A 54 -30.51 -26.96 -0.52
CA GLY A 54 -30.51 -26.24 0.75
C GLY A 54 -29.12 -26.29 1.40
N GLY A 55 -28.54 -25.13 1.67
CA GLY A 55 -27.19 -25.00 2.24
C GLY A 55 -26.04 -25.03 1.23
N GLU A 56 -26.31 -25.30 -0.05
CA GLU A 56 -25.31 -25.19 -1.10
C GLU A 56 -25.12 -23.74 -1.53
N SER A 57 -23.89 -23.39 -1.94
CA SER A 57 -23.56 -22.06 -2.43
C SER A 57 -22.62 -22.14 -3.62
N ALA A 58 -22.82 -21.24 -4.59
CA ALA A 58 -21.92 -21.06 -5.72
C ALA A 58 -21.02 -19.85 -5.45
N VAL A 59 -19.70 -20.02 -5.58
CA VAL A 59 -18.72 -18.97 -5.28
C VAL A 59 -17.96 -18.61 -6.54
N LEU A 60 -18.11 -17.36 -7.00
CA LEU A 60 -17.33 -16.81 -8.10
C LEU A 60 -16.08 -16.11 -7.55
N LYS A 61 -14.89 -16.66 -7.84
CA LYS A 61 -13.61 -16.07 -7.43
C LYS A 61 -12.97 -15.33 -8.60
N VAL A 62 -13.03 -14.01 -8.57
CA VAL A 62 -12.37 -13.16 -9.58
C VAL A 62 -10.99 -12.73 -9.07
N ARG A 63 -9.93 -13.09 -9.80
CA ARG A 63 -8.57 -12.62 -9.54
C ARG A 63 -8.20 -11.56 -10.58
N SER A 64 -7.88 -10.36 -10.11
CA SER A 64 -7.45 -9.25 -10.96
C SER A 64 -6.11 -8.70 -10.49
N ARG A 65 -5.41 -8.01 -11.40
CA ARG A 65 -4.17 -7.27 -11.10
C ARG A 65 -4.42 -5.81 -11.45
N LEU A 66 -4.07 -4.92 -10.52
CA LEU A 66 -4.15 -3.48 -10.75
C LEU A 66 -2.95 -3.04 -11.60
N TRP A 67 -3.21 -2.30 -12.67
CA TRP A 67 -2.14 -1.73 -13.51
C TRP A 67 -1.64 -0.43 -12.88
N ALA A 68 -0.53 -0.47 -12.15
CA ALA A 68 -0.06 0.69 -11.37
C ALA A 68 0.17 1.95 -12.22
N HIS A 69 0.63 1.81 -13.47
CA HIS A 69 0.97 2.94 -14.33
C HIS A 69 -0.21 3.88 -14.64
N THR A 70 -1.45 3.38 -14.71
CA THR A 70 -2.62 4.25 -14.93
C THR A 70 -2.93 5.11 -13.71
N PHE A 71 -2.72 4.58 -12.50
CA PHE A 71 -2.93 5.31 -11.25
C PHE A 71 -1.74 6.22 -10.92
N LEU A 72 -0.53 5.89 -11.37
CA LEU A 72 0.71 6.68 -11.17
C LEU A 72 0.69 8.04 -11.87
N LYS A 73 -0.10 8.21 -12.94
CA LYS A 73 -0.17 9.48 -13.70
C LYS A 73 -0.73 10.65 -12.89
N ARG A 74 -1.51 10.39 -11.84
CA ARG A 74 -2.07 11.41 -10.95
C ARG A 74 -1.71 11.09 -9.50
N LYS A 75 -0.54 11.60 -9.08
CA LYS A 75 -0.06 11.51 -7.70
C LYS A 75 -1.10 12.13 -6.75
N ASN A 76 -1.37 11.48 -5.61
CA ASN A 76 -2.25 11.92 -4.51
C ASN A 76 -3.78 11.74 -4.61
N ASP A 77 -4.33 11.17 -5.68
CA ASP A 77 -5.77 10.87 -5.70
C ASP A 77 -6.05 9.48 -5.10
N HIS A 78 -6.98 9.42 -4.15
CA HIS A 78 -7.56 8.15 -3.69
C HIS A 78 -8.60 7.68 -4.70
N TYR A 79 -8.53 6.42 -5.11
CA TYR A 79 -9.49 5.82 -6.03
C TYR A 79 -10.25 4.69 -5.35
N ALA A 80 -11.55 4.61 -5.59
CA ALA A 80 -12.39 3.51 -5.14
C ALA A 80 -12.99 2.80 -6.36
N LEU A 81 -12.54 1.58 -6.64
CA LEU A 81 -13.08 0.75 -7.71
C LEU A 81 -14.33 0.05 -7.18
N ALA A 82 -15.48 0.21 -7.84
CA ALA A 82 -16.69 -0.53 -7.50
C ALA A 82 -17.09 -1.49 -8.63
N SER A 83 -17.18 -2.77 -8.30
CA SER A 83 -17.72 -3.79 -9.19
C SER A 83 -19.13 -4.16 -8.75
N LEU A 84 -20.07 -4.17 -9.69
CA LEU A 84 -21.46 -4.56 -9.45
C LEU A 84 -21.64 -6.05 -9.74
N VAL A 85 -22.28 -6.77 -8.83
CA VAL A 85 -22.61 -8.17 -8.97
C VAL A 85 -24.12 -8.32 -8.81
N SER A 86 -24.77 -8.96 -9.77
CA SER A 86 -26.20 -9.27 -9.72
C SER A 86 -26.44 -10.74 -9.96
N PHE A 87 -27.52 -11.26 -9.37
CA PHE A 87 -28.00 -12.60 -9.62
C PHE A 87 -29.51 -12.60 -9.79
N GLU A 88 -29.99 -13.52 -10.61
CA GLU A 88 -31.41 -13.71 -10.89
C GLU A 88 -31.67 -15.21 -11.02
N VAL A 89 -32.60 -15.73 -10.22
CA VAL A 89 -33.00 -17.14 -10.30
C VAL A 89 -33.98 -17.30 -11.46
N LYS A 90 -33.66 -18.18 -12.42
CA LYS A 90 -34.51 -18.42 -13.61
C LYS A 90 -35.58 -19.47 -13.40
N LYS A 91 -35.32 -20.49 -12.57
CA LYS A 91 -36.25 -21.61 -12.31
C LYS A 91 -36.05 -22.16 -10.89
N MET A 92 -37.14 -22.62 -10.29
CA MET A 92 -37.13 -23.41 -9.05
C MET A 92 -37.62 -24.85 -9.31
N PRO A 93 -37.22 -25.83 -8.47
CA PRO A 93 -37.63 -27.22 -8.63
C PRO A 93 -39.06 -27.53 -8.17
N TYR A 94 -39.80 -26.54 -7.65
CA TYR A 94 -41.18 -26.71 -7.18
C TYR A 94 -42.17 -26.65 -8.34
N LYS A 95 -43.22 -27.51 -8.30
CA LYS A 95 -44.31 -27.49 -9.31
C LYS A 95 -45.06 -26.17 -9.30
N GLU A 96 -45.34 -25.66 -8.09
CA GLU A 96 -45.90 -24.32 -7.89
C GLU A 96 -44.76 -23.31 -7.79
N GLN A 97 -44.69 -22.40 -8.77
CA GLN A 97 -43.70 -21.35 -8.74
C GLN A 97 -44.19 -20.15 -7.93
N PRO A 98 -43.30 -19.48 -7.16
CA PRO A 98 -43.65 -18.23 -6.51
C PRO A 98 -43.92 -17.15 -7.55
N ALA A 99 -44.77 -16.17 -7.21
CA ALA A 99 -45.10 -15.04 -8.09
C ALA A 99 -43.87 -14.21 -8.50
N LYS A 100 -42.81 -14.23 -7.70
CA LYS A 100 -41.54 -13.56 -7.99
C LYS A 100 -40.36 -14.46 -7.64
N LEU A 101 -39.47 -14.66 -8.59
CA LEU A 101 -38.22 -15.38 -8.37
C LEU A 101 -37.21 -14.49 -7.63
N PRO A 102 -36.35 -15.08 -6.77
CA PRO A 102 -35.31 -14.34 -6.07
C PRO A 102 -34.32 -13.68 -7.04
N ALA A 103 -34.06 -12.41 -6.79
CA ALA A 103 -33.03 -11.65 -7.47
C ALA A 103 -32.39 -10.68 -6.47
N GLY A 104 -31.13 -10.35 -6.69
CA GLY A 104 -30.39 -9.44 -5.83
C GLY A 104 -29.20 -8.83 -6.54
N SER A 105 -28.72 -7.71 -6.00
CA SER A 105 -27.49 -7.08 -6.47
C SER A 105 -26.67 -6.57 -5.29
N THR A 106 -25.36 -6.59 -5.42
CA THR A 106 -24.41 -6.10 -4.44
C THR A 106 -23.23 -5.43 -5.13
N ALA A 107 -22.63 -4.44 -4.48
CA ALA A 107 -21.46 -3.74 -4.97
C ALA A 107 -20.25 -4.07 -4.10
N VAL A 108 -19.19 -4.57 -4.72
CA VAL A 108 -17.90 -4.82 -4.05
C VAL A 108 -16.99 -3.63 -4.31
N LYS A 109 -16.53 -2.98 -3.23
CA LYS A 109 -15.65 -1.80 -3.31
C LYS A 109 -14.21 -2.18 -2.96
N THR A 110 -13.28 -1.82 -3.83
CA THR A 110 -11.84 -1.98 -3.61
C THR A 110 -11.19 -0.60 -3.54
N SER A 111 -10.64 -0.25 -2.38
CA SER A 111 -9.94 1.02 -2.18
C SER A 111 -8.50 0.91 -2.69
N VAL A 112 -8.11 1.86 -3.54
CA VAL A 112 -6.74 2.03 -4.01
C VAL A 112 -6.19 3.27 -3.34
N ILE A 113 -5.40 3.03 -2.31
CA ILE A 113 -4.69 4.09 -1.57
C ILE A 113 -3.21 4.04 -1.93
N TRP A 114 -2.62 5.23 -2.07
CA TRP A 114 -1.17 5.35 -2.13
C TRP A 114 -0.62 5.07 -0.74
N ALA A 115 0.26 4.08 -0.64
CA ALA A 115 1.15 3.96 0.51
C ALA A 115 2.13 5.12 0.42
N THR A 116 1.72 6.30 0.87
CA THR A 116 2.62 7.41 1.03
C THR A 116 3.59 7.04 2.15
N PRO A 117 4.91 6.96 1.91
CA PRO A 117 5.86 7.06 3.00
C PRO A 117 5.75 8.50 3.51
N ASN A 118 4.73 8.79 4.31
CA ASN A 118 4.62 10.05 5.05
C ASN A 118 5.62 10.00 6.22
N VAL A 119 6.90 9.90 5.87
CA VAL A 119 8.01 10.31 6.73
C VAL A 119 8.63 11.59 6.17
N SER A 120 7.83 12.42 5.49
CA SER A 120 8.13 13.84 5.34
C SER A 120 7.75 14.54 6.64
N PHE A 121 8.44 14.19 7.73
CA PHE A 121 8.67 15.19 8.78
C PHE A 121 9.53 16.25 8.11
N SER A 122 8.89 17.28 7.54
CA SER A 122 9.59 18.49 7.18
C SER A 122 10.07 19.09 8.49
N ILE A 123 11.30 18.74 8.88
CA ILE A 123 11.93 19.26 10.09
C ILE A 123 11.97 20.78 9.89
N PRO A 124 11.19 21.56 10.65
CA PRO A 124 11.08 22.96 10.35
C PRO A 124 12.42 23.64 10.65
N LEU A 125 12.81 24.60 9.82
CA LEU A 125 14.13 25.24 9.88
C LEU A 125 14.47 25.81 11.27
N TRP A 126 13.46 26.23 12.04
CA TRP A 126 13.62 26.70 13.41
C TRP A 126 14.28 25.67 14.37
N VAL A 127 14.09 24.35 14.16
CA VAL A 127 14.61 23.28 15.02
C VAL A 127 16.10 23.14 14.76
N ILE A 128 16.50 23.27 13.50
CA ILE A 128 17.90 23.26 13.08
C ILE A 128 18.63 24.45 13.70
N MET A 129 18.02 25.63 13.63
CA MET A 129 18.58 26.85 14.23
C MET A 129 18.74 26.73 15.75
N LEU A 130 17.72 26.22 16.45
CA LEU A 130 17.77 25.99 17.90
C LEU A 130 18.86 24.97 18.28
N ALA A 131 19.02 23.90 17.51
CA ALA A 131 20.05 22.89 17.76
C ALA A 131 21.47 23.46 17.62
N ILE A 132 21.71 24.29 16.60
CA ILE A 132 23.01 24.96 16.39
C ILE A 132 23.31 25.91 17.57
N LEU A 133 22.33 26.71 17.97
CA LEU A 133 22.51 27.68 19.05
C LEU A 133 22.85 26.99 20.38
N LEU A 134 22.14 25.91 20.71
CA LEU A 134 22.40 25.10 21.90
C LEU A 134 23.76 24.40 21.82
N GLY A 135 24.12 23.85 20.66
CA GLY A 135 25.39 23.18 20.43
C GLY A 135 26.60 24.11 20.61
N LEU A 136 26.53 25.32 20.07
CA LEU A 136 27.59 26.32 20.22
C LEU A 136 27.74 26.79 21.67
N LEU A 137 26.62 26.95 22.38
CA LEU A 137 26.63 27.32 23.80
C LEU A 137 27.36 26.28 24.64
N VAL A 138 27.04 24.99 24.46
CA VAL A 138 27.70 23.90 25.17
C VAL A 138 29.19 23.82 24.80
N LEU A 139 29.51 23.96 23.51
CA LEU A 139 30.90 23.95 23.04
C LEU A 139 31.74 25.05 23.69
N ALA A 140 31.20 26.27 23.78
CA ALA A 140 31.88 27.40 24.43
C ALA A 140 32.09 27.18 25.93
N ILE A 141 31.12 26.58 26.63
CA ILE A 141 31.28 26.25 28.05
C ILE A 141 32.39 25.22 28.25
N LEU A 142 32.45 24.19 27.40
CA LEU A 142 33.48 23.15 27.49
C LEU A 142 34.89 23.71 27.23
N THR A 143 35.06 24.58 26.23
CA THR A 143 36.37 25.20 25.97
C THR A 143 36.82 26.09 27.12
N LEU A 144 35.91 26.86 27.71
CA LEU A 144 36.20 27.68 28.90
C LEU A 144 36.55 26.81 30.11
N ALA A 145 35.83 25.72 30.34
CA ALA A 145 36.14 24.79 31.42
C ALA A 145 37.51 24.14 31.23
N LEU A 146 37.83 23.64 30.04
CA LEU A 146 39.14 23.05 29.72
C LEU A 146 40.28 24.07 29.81
N TRP A 147 40.01 25.33 29.44
CA TRP A 147 40.96 26.43 29.60
C TRP A 147 41.21 26.73 31.08
N LYS A 148 40.14 26.82 31.90
CA LYS A 148 40.26 27.04 33.36
C LYS A 148 40.87 25.85 34.11
N CYS A 149 40.69 24.64 33.62
CA CYS A 149 41.29 23.43 34.16
C CYS A 149 42.76 23.21 33.69
N GLY A 150 43.35 24.16 32.95
CA GLY A 150 44.78 24.14 32.62
C GLY A 150 45.18 23.13 31.54
N PHE A 151 44.23 22.57 30.79
CA PHE A 151 44.54 21.56 29.76
C PHE A 151 45.31 22.14 28.56
N PHE A 152 45.14 23.44 28.29
CA PHE A 152 45.85 24.16 27.22
C PHE A 152 47.14 24.85 27.69
N ASP A 153 47.44 24.86 28.99
CA ASP A 153 48.72 25.34 29.53
C ASP A 153 49.76 24.22 29.45
N ARG A 154 50.21 23.93 28.23
CA ARG A 154 51.44 23.15 28.04
C ARG A 154 52.62 24.10 28.14
N ALA A 155 53.40 23.95 29.21
CA ALA A 155 54.70 24.57 29.38
C ALA A 155 55.56 24.31 28.13
N ARG A 156 56.04 25.38 27.48
CA ARG A 156 57.06 25.24 26.44
C ARG A 156 58.36 24.78 27.12
N PRO A 157 59.09 23.79 26.58
CA PRO A 157 60.40 23.46 27.09
C PRO A 157 61.31 24.70 26.98
N PRO A 158 62.16 24.98 27.99
CA PRO A 158 63.05 26.14 27.95
C PRO A 158 63.98 26.03 26.74
N GLN A 159 64.17 27.16 26.06
CA GLN A 159 65.20 27.32 25.05
C GLN A 159 66.49 27.68 25.79
N ASP A 160 67.46 26.78 25.77
CA ASP A 160 68.79 26.99 26.33
C ASP A 160 69.50 28.08 25.51
N ASP A 161 69.73 29.25 26.14
CA ASP A 161 70.75 30.23 25.75
C ASP A 161 71.76 30.36 26.91
#